data_AF-A0A812IN03-F1
#
_entry.id   AF-A0A812IN03-F1
#
_cell.length_a   1.000
_cell.length_b   1.000
_cell.length_c   1.000
_cell.angle_alpha   90.00
_cell.angle_beta   90.00
_cell.angle_gamma   90.00
#
_symmetry.space_group_name_H-M   'P 1'
#
loop_
_entity.id
_entity.type
_entity.pdbx_description
1 polymer ?
#
loop_
_entity_poly.entity_id
_entity_poly.type
_entity_poly.pdbx_seq_one_letter_code
_entity_poly.pdbx_strand_id
1 'polypeptide(L)'
;MGFSWSSYIAQEEILDLCKHAGLAQDSFLACDCPTPSSFDLVAAAATDDVMIFSTAGAGVTSQAAARLDDAFTSRGAVRNAKKDVNDALCATCVGVDLVDGFFLDIPAARYLALIVTFLFLHCRKKASPKHVQQLLGALQWFDLLVRPKLSVYSDIYSFTGLPNVNTLMQLPTAVLGELACSIVLGIFWRCDLRRPFLQMLGATDASVEYGFGASILKTSEQYVRQVARWAEKQGAFILMDGGCAPAEQLCRSGEAHRLEASLNDFSDVFSVRRKHPAHINVLEGEAFILFLRWLLRSRKHHSHRVVILVDSAVWLGAAAKGRSSSQLNRLLRRMAALTMAGDLQLHLILVPSQENPSDAPSSGRRRKRSAKETC
;
A
#
# COMPACT_ATOMS: atom_id res chain seq x y z
N MET A 1 19.93 10.31 -22.73
CA MET A 1 20.00 10.05 -21.28
C MET A 1 20.72 11.22 -20.61
N GLY A 2 20.15 11.81 -19.56
CA GLY A 2 20.74 12.95 -18.83
C GLY A 2 19.96 14.28 -18.91
N PHE A 3 18.83 14.31 -19.60
CA PHE A 3 17.91 15.45 -19.60
C PHE A 3 16.83 15.23 -18.54
N SER A 4 16.50 16.24 -17.72
CA SER A 4 15.53 16.10 -16.62
C SER A 4 14.14 15.63 -17.06
N TRP A 5 13.80 15.80 -18.34
CA TRP A 5 12.52 15.40 -18.93
C TRP A 5 12.59 14.07 -19.71
N SER A 6 13.76 13.47 -19.85
CA SER A 6 13.91 12.28 -20.70
C SER A 6 13.10 11.08 -20.22
N SER A 7 12.99 10.88 -18.91
CA SER A 7 12.13 9.84 -18.33
C SER A 7 10.64 10.10 -18.56
N TYR A 8 10.21 11.36 -18.49
CA TYR A 8 8.82 11.73 -18.76
C TYR A 8 8.46 11.46 -20.23
N ILE A 9 9.30 11.93 -21.16
CA ILE A 9 9.06 11.70 -22.60
C ILE A 9 9.07 10.20 -22.92
N ALA A 10 10.04 9.43 -22.39
CA ALA A 10 10.07 7.99 -22.60
C ALA A 10 8.81 7.29 -22.05
N GLN A 11 8.36 7.66 -20.85
CA GLN A 11 7.13 7.14 -20.26
C GLN A 11 5.91 7.44 -21.13
N GLU A 12 5.73 8.70 -21.56
CA GLU A 12 4.58 9.11 -22.38
C GLU A 12 4.56 8.40 -23.73
N GLU A 13 5.71 8.29 -24.40
CA GLU A 13 5.83 7.56 -25.67
C GLU A 13 5.48 6.08 -25.52
N ILE A 14 5.94 5.45 -24.44
CA ILE A 14 5.62 4.04 -24.13
C ILE A 14 4.13 3.87 -23.82
N LEU A 15 3.51 4.78 -23.07
CA LEU A 15 2.07 4.74 -22.80
C LEU A 15 1.25 4.90 -24.08
N ASP A 16 1.65 5.79 -24.99
CA ASP A 16 0.96 5.99 -26.26
C ASP A 16 1.13 4.78 -27.21
N LEU A 17 2.31 4.16 -27.23
CA LEU A 17 2.55 2.89 -27.94
C LEU A 17 1.66 1.77 -27.40
N CYS A 18 1.57 1.62 -26.08
CA CYS A 18 0.68 0.65 -25.45
C CYS A 18 -0.79 0.88 -25.83
N LYS A 19 -1.23 2.14 -25.82
CA LYS A 19 -2.58 2.52 -26.26
C LYS A 19 -2.81 2.15 -27.73
N HIS A 20 -1.84 2.40 -28.59
CA HIS A 20 -1.90 2.02 -30.01
C HIS A 20 -1.95 0.49 -30.21
N ALA A 21 -1.26 -0.27 -29.36
CA ALA A 21 -1.29 -1.73 -29.33
C ALA A 21 -2.60 -2.34 -28.76
N GLY A 22 -3.55 -1.49 -28.35
CA GLY A 22 -4.84 -1.90 -27.81
C GLY A 22 -4.82 -2.22 -26.31
N LEU A 23 -3.79 -1.81 -25.57
CA LEU A 23 -3.81 -1.85 -24.11
C LEU A 23 -4.60 -0.64 -23.58
N ALA A 24 -5.82 -0.88 -23.13
CA ALA A 24 -6.72 0.17 -22.67
C ALA A 24 -6.23 0.82 -21.37
N GLN A 25 -6.51 2.11 -21.18
CA GLN A 25 -6.01 2.87 -20.03
C GLN A 25 -6.52 2.33 -18.68
N ASP A 26 -7.71 1.73 -18.65
CA ASP A 26 -8.31 1.09 -17.47
C ASP A 26 -7.72 -0.30 -17.14
N SER A 27 -6.87 -0.83 -18.03
CA SER A 27 -6.08 -2.05 -17.80
C SER A 27 -4.70 -1.76 -17.21
N PHE A 28 -4.32 -0.49 -17.03
CA PHE A 28 -3.03 -0.11 -16.48
C PHE A 28 -2.98 -0.19 -14.95
N LEU A 29 -1.88 -0.74 -14.44
CA LEU A 29 -1.53 -0.73 -13.03
C LEU A 29 -0.71 0.53 -12.74
N ALA A 30 -1.38 1.58 -12.27
CA ALA A 30 -0.72 2.83 -11.88
C ALA A 30 -1.24 3.36 -10.53
N CYS A 31 -0.46 4.26 -9.92
CA CYS A 31 -0.79 4.83 -8.61
C CYS A 31 -1.90 5.87 -8.68
N ASP A 32 -2.09 6.51 -9.82
CA ASP A 32 -3.01 7.62 -10.09
C ASP A 32 -4.35 7.19 -10.73
N CYS A 33 -4.47 5.94 -11.20
CA CYS A 33 -5.73 5.38 -11.67
C CYS A 33 -6.32 4.34 -10.69
N PRO A 34 -7.64 4.08 -10.71
CA PRO A 34 -8.22 2.96 -9.99
C PRO A 34 -7.58 1.63 -10.43
N THR A 35 -7.43 0.68 -9.50
CA THR A 35 -6.95 -0.66 -9.88
C THR A 35 -7.93 -1.29 -10.90
N PRO A 36 -7.47 -2.02 -11.93
CA PRO A 36 -8.34 -2.70 -12.89
C PRO A 36 -9.36 -3.63 -12.22
N SER A 37 -10.57 -3.71 -12.78
CA SER A 37 -11.63 -4.61 -12.29
C SER A 37 -11.37 -6.08 -12.66
N SER A 38 -10.79 -6.32 -13.84
CA SER A 38 -10.33 -7.62 -14.30
C SER A 38 -8.81 -7.63 -14.45
N PHE A 39 -8.22 -8.82 -14.30
CA PHE A 39 -6.80 -9.09 -14.55
C PHE A 39 -6.59 -10.01 -15.76
N ASP A 40 -7.62 -10.16 -16.62
CA ASP A 40 -7.53 -10.96 -17.85
C ASP A 40 -6.43 -10.45 -18.78
N LEU A 41 -6.21 -9.14 -18.82
CA LEU A 41 -5.04 -8.53 -19.43
C LEU A 41 -4.81 -7.18 -18.78
N VAL A 42 -3.66 -7.00 -18.13
CA VAL A 42 -3.26 -5.73 -17.50
C VAL A 42 -1.82 -5.42 -17.84
N ALA A 43 -1.47 -4.14 -17.81
CA ALA A 43 -0.12 -3.69 -18.11
C ALA A 43 0.41 -2.71 -17.06
N ALA A 44 1.72 -2.66 -16.91
CA ALA A 44 2.44 -1.62 -16.19
C ALA A 44 3.57 -1.10 -17.09
N ALA A 45 3.89 0.18 -16.98
CA ALA A 45 5.00 0.79 -17.68
C ALA A 45 5.88 1.57 -16.71
N ALA A 46 7.18 1.36 -16.78
CA ALA A 46 8.18 2.05 -15.98
C ALA A 46 9.31 2.55 -16.89
N THR A 47 9.23 3.82 -17.27
CA THR A 47 10.11 4.47 -18.25
C THR A 47 10.16 3.71 -19.57
N ASP A 48 11.16 2.87 -19.77
CA ASP A 48 11.40 2.06 -20.97
C ASP A 48 10.93 0.60 -20.84
N ASP A 49 10.56 0.15 -19.65
CA ASP A 49 10.06 -1.21 -19.40
C ASP A 49 8.54 -1.26 -19.51
N VAL A 50 8.02 -2.21 -20.31
CA VAL A 50 6.60 -2.59 -20.33
C VAL A 50 6.46 -4.00 -19.77
N MET A 51 5.53 -4.16 -18.83
CA MET A 51 5.22 -5.44 -18.21
C MET A 51 3.75 -5.74 -18.47
N ILE A 52 3.46 -6.90 -19.07
CA ILE A 52 2.10 -7.33 -19.40
C ILE A 52 1.80 -8.58 -18.57
N PHE A 53 0.69 -8.56 -17.84
CA PHE A 53 0.24 -9.66 -17.00
C PHE A 53 -1.16 -10.12 -17.41
N SER A 54 -1.47 -11.38 -17.17
CA SER A 54 -2.78 -11.96 -17.49
C SER A 54 -3.12 -13.10 -16.54
N THR A 55 -4.38 -13.17 -16.11
CA THR A 55 -4.97 -14.34 -15.46
C THR A 55 -5.78 -15.21 -16.41
N ALA A 56 -5.91 -14.83 -17.68
CA ALA A 56 -6.73 -15.52 -18.68
C ALA A 56 -6.04 -16.73 -19.33
N GLY A 57 -4.79 -17.02 -18.94
CA GLY A 57 -4.04 -18.20 -19.38
C GLY A 57 -2.88 -17.88 -20.33
N ALA A 58 -2.17 -18.94 -20.70
CA ALA A 58 -1.00 -18.86 -21.57
C ALA A 58 -1.34 -18.30 -22.96
N GLY A 59 -0.40 -17.59 -23.57
CA GLY A 59 -0.51 -17.01 -24.91
C GLY A 59 -1.20 -15.64 -24.96
N VAL A 60 -2.02 -15.27 -23.97
CA VAL A 60 -2.72 -13.97 -23.93
C VAL A 60 -1.72 -12.81 -23.84
N THR A 61 -0.72 -12.94 -22.96
CA THR A 61 0.35 -11.94 -22.82
C THR A 61 1.22 -11.87 -24.07
N SER A 62 1.55 -13.03 -24.68
CA SER A 62 2.33 -13.10 -25.93
C SER A 62 1.62 -12.40 -27.10
N GLN A 63 0.31 -12.59 -27.23
CA GLN A 63 -0.47 -11.90 -28.27
C GLN A 63 -0.49 -10.38 -28.06
N ALA A 64 -0.59 -9.93 -26.80
CA ALA A 64 -0.51 -8.50 -26.48
C ALA A 64 0.89 -7.94 -26.74
N ALA A 65 1.94 -8.67 -26.38
CA ALA A 65 3.33 -8.31 -26.67
C ALA A 65 3.58 -8.21 -28.19
N ALA A 66 3.04 -9.13 -29.00
CA ALA A 66 3.16 -9.07 -30.46
C ALA A 66 2.50 -7.82 -31.06
N ARG A 67 1.30 -7.43 -30.57
CA ARG A 67 0.66 -6.17 -31.00
C ARG A 67 1.49 -4.94 -30.61
N LEU A 68 2.14 -5.00 -29.45
CA LEU A 68 3.02 -3.94 -28.99
C LEU A 68 4.30 -3.87 -29.85
N ASP A 69 4.85 -5.02 -30.24
CA ASP A 69 5.99 -5.11 -31.16
C ASP A 69 5.67 -4.52 -32.54
N ASP A 70 4.47 -4.77 -33.06
CA ASP A 70 3.99 -4.16 -34.31
C ASP A 70 3.89 -2.64 -34.17
N ALA A 71 3.42 -2.14 -33.01
CA ALA A 71 3.36 -0.72 -32.71
C ALA A 71 4.76 -0.08 -32.58
N PHE A 72 5.73 -0.76 -31.97
CA PHE A 72 7.12 -0.30 -31.95
C PHE A 72 7.68 -0.21 -33.37
N THR A 73 7.46 -1.25 -34.19
CA THR A 73 7.96 -1.33 -35.57
C THR A 73 7.38 -0.24 -36.45
N SER A 74 6.07 0.03 -36.35
CA SER A 74 5.40 1.05 -37.15
C SER A 74 5.89 2.47 -36.85
N ARG A 75 6.41 2.71 -35.64
CA ARG A 75 7.00 3.99 -35.21
C ARG A 75 8.53 4.05 -35.32
N GLY A 76 9.16 3.01 -35.86
CA GLY A 76 10.62 2.93 -36.00
C GLY A 76 11.37 2.87 -34.66
N ALA A 77 10.70 2.44 -33.60
CA ALA A 77 11.31 2.28 -32.29
C ALA A 77 12.05 0.94 -32.19
N VAL A 78 13.28 0.97 -31.66
CA VAL A 78 14.19 -0.19 -31.64
C VAL A 78 14.11 -0.92 -30.31
N ARG A 79 13.64 -2.18 -30.34
CA ARG A 79 13.57 -3.07 -29.17
C ARG A 79 14.89 -3.76 -28.89
N ASN A 80 15.12 -4.11 -27.62
CA ASN A 80 16.20 -5.01 -27.21
C ASN A 80 15.70 -6.43 -26.95
N ALA A 81 15.57 -7.22 -28.03
CA ALA A 81 14.99 -8.57 -27.98
C ALA A 81 15.67 -9.57 -27.01
N LYS A 82 16.92 -9.31 -26.61
CA LYS A 82 17.63 -10.18 -25.64
C LYS A 82 17.10 -10.08 -24.21
N LYS A 83 16.35 -9.02 -23.91
CA LYS A 83 15.77 -8.79 -22.58
C LYS A 83 14.32 -9.25 -22.47
N ASP A 84 13.71 -9.67 -23.57
CA ASP A 84 12.30 -10.03 -23.58
C ASP A 84 12.09 -11.33 -22.79
N VAL A 85 11.09 -11.32 -21.91
CA VAL A 85 10.62 -12.49 -21.19
C VAL A 85 9.14 -12.62 -21.52
N ASN A 86 8.80 -13.64 -22.31
CA ASN A 86 7.45 -13.83 -22.86
C ASN A 86 6.77 -15.03 -22.22
N ASP A 87 5.51 -14.85 -21.81
CA ASP A 87 4.63 -15.90 -21.26
C ASP A 87 5.24 -16.75 -20.14
N ALA A 88 6.11 -16.12 -19.34
CA ALA A 88 6.79 -16.77 -18.24
C ALA A 88 6.07 -16.52 -16.92
N LEU A 89 5.97 -17.57 -16.09
CA LEU A 89 5.51 -17.45 -14.71
C LEU A 89 6.59 -16.88 -13.78
N CYS A 90 7.85 -16.84 -14.23
CA CYS A 90 8.97 -16.28 -13.48
C CYS A 90 9.67 -15.21 -14.31
N ALA A 91 9.77 -13.99 -13.78
CA ALA A 91 10.41 -12.86 -14.43
C ALA A 91 10.87 -11.83 -13.40
N THR A 92 11.85 -10.99 -13.74
CA THR A 92 12.20 -9.82 -12.91
C THR A 92 11.58 -8.56 -13.50
N CYS A 93 10.70 -7.91 -12.77
CA CYS A 93 9.98 -6.69 -13.15
C CYS A 93 10.46 -5.53 -12.26
N VAL A 94 11.12 -4.52 -12.85
CA VAL A 94 11.66 -3.36 -12.12
C VAL A 94 12.51 -3.75 -10.89
N GLY A 95 13.27 -4.84 -11.01
CA GLY A 95 14.15 -5.35 -9.94
C GLY A 95 13.45 -6.16 -8.84
N VAL A 96 12.17 -6.49 -8.99
CA VAL A 96 11.40 -7.42 -8.14
C VAL A 96 11.11 -8.70 -8.94
N ASP A 97 11.22 -9.86 -8.31
CA ASP A 97 10.92 -11.12 -8.98
C ASP A 97 9.42 -11.45 -8.88
N LEU A 98 8.78 -11.66 -10.03
CA LEU A 98 7.57 -12.46 -10.15
C LEU A 98 7.97 -13.93 -10.07
N VAL A 99 7.37 -14.67 -9.13
CA VAL A 99 7.67 -16.08 -8.87
C VAL A 99 6.40 -16.91 -9.01
N ASP A 100 6.46 -17.93 -9.87
CA ASP A 100 5.36 -18.85 -10.18
C ASP A 100 4.06 -18.17 -10.64
N GLY A 101 4.12 -16.91 -11.08
CA GLY A 101 2.97 -16.08 -11.44
C GLY A 101 2.13 -15.61 -10.25
N PHE A 102 2.53 -15.94 -9.02
CA PHE A 102 1.70 -15.75 -7.83
C PHE A 102 2.33 -14.88 -6.76
N PHE A 103 3.66 -14.73 -6.76
CA PHE A 103 4.36 -13.99 -5.72
C PHE A 103 5.21 -12.88 -6.32
N LEU A 104 5.26 -11.75 -5.62
CA LEU A 104 6.30 -10.75 -5.80
C LEU A 104 7.31 -10.92 -4.67
N ASP A 105 8.60 -11.01 -4.99
CA ASP A 105 9.64 -11.28 -4.02
C ASP A 105 10.94 -10.50 -4.33
N ILE A 106 11.80 -10.38 -3.32
CA ILE A 106 13.15 -9.86 -3.52
C ILE A 106 14.00 -10.92 -4.24
N PRO A 107 14.81 -10.54 -5.25
CA PRO A 107 15.75 -11.49 -5.82
C PRO A 107 16.74 -12.01 -4.78
N ALA A 108 16.89 -13.33 -4.67
CA ALA A 108 17.69 -13.96 -3.60
C ALA A 108 19.14 -13.44 -3.54
N ALA A 109 19.76 -13.23 -4.70
CA ALA A 109 21.10 -12.66 -4.79
C ALA A 109 21.17 -11.21 -4.26
N ARG A 110 20.12 -10.41 -4.48
CA ARG A 110 20.02 -9.05 -3.95
C ARG A 110 19.84 -9.08 -2.43
N TYR A 111 19.00 -9.99 -1.91
CA TYR A 111 18.81 -10.11 -0.47
C TYR A 111 20.11 -10.51 0.24
N LEU A 112 20.83 -11.51 -0.30
CA LEU A 112 22.13 -11.92 0.23
C LEU A 112 23.15 -10.76 0.20
N ALA A 113 23.19 -10.00 -0.89
CA ALA A 113 24.08 -8.85 -1.00
C ALA A 113 23.76 -7.77 0.07
N LEU A 114 22.48 -7.51 0.36
CA LEU A 114 22.08 -6.60 1.42
C LEU A 114 22.51 -7.09 2.80
N ILE A 115 22.34 -8.39 3.09
CA ILE A 115 22.79 -9.02 4.34
C ILE A 115 24.30 -8.88 4.49
N VAL A 116 25.08 -9.26 3.47
CA VAL A 116 26.55 -9.18 3.50
C VAL A 116 27.03 -7.74 3.65
N THR A 117 26.39 -6.79 2.95
CA THR A 117 26.71 -5.35 3.06
C THR A 117 26.47 -4.85 4.48
N PHE A 118 25.35 -5.22 5.10
CA PHE A 118 25.09 -4.86 6.48
C PHE A 118 26.06 -5.50 7.46
N LEU A 119 26.40 -6.79 7.31
CA LEU A 119 27.38 -7.44 8.18
C LEU A 119 28.74 -6.74 8.09
N PHE A 120 29.18 -6.37 6.89
CA PHE A 120 30.38 -5.58 6.70
C PHE A 120 30.30 -4.22 7.43
N LEU A 121 29.21 -3.48 7.27
CA LEU A 121 28.99 -2.21 7.96
C LEU A 121 28.92 -2.37 9.48
N HIS A 122 28.31 -3.45 9.98
CA HIS A 122 28.20 -3.76 11.40
C HIS A 122 29.56 -4.10 12.01
N CYS A 123 30.41 -4.86 11.31
CA CYS A 123 31.76 -5.17 11.76
C CYS A 123 32.66 -3.93 11.76
N ARG A 124 32.59 -3.09 10.72
CA ARG A 124 33.43 -1.90 10.59
C ARG A 124 32.96 -0.72 11.44
N LYS A 125 31.64 -0.62 11.65
CA LYS A 125 30.93 0.49 12.31
C LYS A 125 31.29 1.88 11.77
N LYS A 126 31.81 1.96 10.55
CA LYS A 126 32.21 3.21 9.90
C LYS A 126 31.70 3.23 8.47
N ALA A 127 31.04 4.32 8.09
CA ALA A 127 30.61 4.59 6.73
C ALA A 127 30.35 6.09 6.55
N SER A 128 30.27 6.52 5.30
CA SER A 128 29.83 7.88 4.98
C SER A 128 28.30 7.94 4.88
N PRO A 129 27.69 9.13 5.06
CA PRO A 129 26.25 9.32 4.84
C PRO A 129 25.81 8.80 3.46
N LYS A 130 26.62 9.01 2.41
CA LYS A 130 26.35 8.51 1.06
C LYS A 130 26.30 7.00 0.98
N HIS A 131 27.23 6.27 1.62
CA HIS A 131 27.20 4.80 1.63
C HIS A 131 25.94 4.27 2.33
N VAL A 132 25.56 4.87 3.46
CA VAL A 132 24.33 4.48 4.16
C VAL A 132 23.09 4.83 3.35
N GLN A 133 23.08 5.98 2.67
CA GLN A 133 21.98 6.39 1.80
C GLN A 133 21.79 5.44 0.61
N GLN A 134 22.86 4.92 0.01
CA GLN A 134 22.79 3.93 -1.06
C GLN A 134 22.16 2.61 -0.57
N LEU A 135 22.59 2.11 0.59
CA LEU A 135 22.00 0.92 1.19
C LEU A 135 20.53 1.15 1.57
N LEU A 136 20.23 2.29 2.19
CA LEU A 136 18.87 2.67 2.58
C LEU A 136 17.94 2.75 1.37
N GLY A 137 18.40 3.33 0.26
CA GLY A 137 17.61 3.39 -0.98
C GLY A 137 17.26 1.99 -1.51
N ALA A 138 18.22 1.06 -1.50
CA ALA A 138 17.97 -0.32 -1.90
C ALA A 138 16.99 -1.03 -0.95
N LEU A 139 17.13 -0.86 0.37
CA LEU A 139 16.18 -1.43 1.34
C LEU A 139 14.77 -0.86 1.16
N GLN A 140 14.66 0.46 1.03
CA GLN A 140 13.38 1.15 0.87
C GLN A 140 12.64 0.72 -0.39
N TRP A 141 13.36 0.42 -1.47
CA TRP A 141 12.76 -0.12 -2.69
C TRP A 141 11.99 -1.42 -2.41
N PHE A 142 12.62 -2.37 -1.73
CA PHE A 142 11.97 -3.64 -1.37
C PHE A 142 10.94 -3.48 -0.25
N ASP A 143 11.13 -2.51 0.66
CA ASP A 143 10.13 -2.16 1.66
C ASP A 143 8.81 -1.68 1.03
N LEU A 144 8.77 -1.29 -0.24
CA LEU A 144 7.50 -0.99 -0.93
C LEU A 144 6.60 -2.22 -1.09
N LEU A 145 7.15 -3.44 -1.10
CA LEU A 145 6.37 -4.69 -1.09
C LEU A 145 5.59 -4.84 0.22
N VAL A 146 6.15 -4.31 1.32
CA VAL A 146 5.51 -4.28 2.65
C VAL A 146 5.73 -2.90 3.27
N ARG A 147 5.03 -1.90 2.73
CA ARG A 147 5.20 -0.47 3.07
C ARG A 147 5.30 -0.16 4.57
N PRO A 148 4.53 -0.80 5.48
CA PRO A 148 4.65 -0.54 6.91
C PRO A 148 6.07 -0.74 7.49
N LYS A 149 6.93 -1.51 6.84
CA LYS A 149 8.36 -1.64 7.21
C LYS A 149 9.12 -0.31 7.17
N LEU A 150 8.70 0.65 6.34
CA LEU A 150 9.31 1.97 6.26
C LEU A 150 9.29 2.72 7.61
N SER A 151 8.40 2.36 8.53
CA SER A 151 8.32 2.90 9.89
C SER A 151 9.52 2.55 10.78
N VAL A 152 10.33 1.56 10.40
CA VAL A 152 11.56 1.20 11.12
C VAL A 152 12.53 2.37 11.12
N TYR A 153 12.70 3.05 9.98
CA TYR A 153 13.67 4.11 9.80
C TYR A 153 13.24 5.42 10.47
N SER A 154 14.14 6.00 11.27
CA SER A 154 13.96 7.29 11.92
C SER A 154 15.31 8.01 12.02
N ASP A 155 16.22 7.50 12.85
CA ASP A 155 17.52 8.12 13.12
C ASP A 155 18.46 8.04 11.90
N ILE A 156 18.28 7.04 11.05
CA ILE A 156 19.03 6.91 9.80
C ILE A 156 18.87 8.12 8.88
N TYR A 157 17.70 8.77 8.86
CA TYR A 157 17.49 9.94 8.01
C TYR A 157 18.35 11.12 8.46
N SER A 158 18.44 11.35 9.77
CA SER A 158 19.31 12.38 10.36
C SER A 158 20.77 12.13 9.99
N PHE A 159 21.22 10.87 9.99
CA PHE A 159 22.57 10.51 9.57
C PHE A 159 22.80 10.72 8.06
N THR A 160 21.87 10.26 7.21
CA THR A 160 22.00 10.39 5.75
C THR A 160 21.85 11.84 5.27
N GLY A 161 21.21 12.70 6.05
CA GLY A 161 21.02 14.12 5.75
C GLY A 161 22.20 15.01 6.13
N LEU A 162 23.29 14.45 6.67
CA LEU A 162 24.49 15.22 7.02
C LEU A 162 25.16 15.82 5.77
N PRO A 163 25.68 17.06 5.83
CA PRO A 163 26.27 17.74 4.68
C PRO A 163 27.57 17.09 4.18
N ASN A 164 28.30 16.41 5.06
CA ASN A 164 29.58 15.78 4.77
C ASN A 164 29.41 14.40 4.13
N VAL A 165 28.70 14.34 3.00
CA VAL A 165 28.17 13.09 2.42
C VAL A 165 29.22 12.02 2.11
N ASN A 166 30.46 12.40 1.81
CA ASN A 166 31.56 11.47 1.48
C ASN A 166 32.51 11.18 2.65
N THR A 167 32.34 11.85 3.80
CA THR A 167 33.26 11.69 4.94
C THR A 167 32.97 10.39 5.68
N LEU A 168 33.99 9.57 5.92
CA LEU A 168 33.85 8.37 6.75
C LEU A 168 33.63 8.77 8.22
N MET A 169 32.53 8.32 8.79
CA MET A 169 32.13 8.64 10.17
C MET A 169 31.82 7.36 10.93
N GLN A 170 31.90 7.43 12.25
CA GLN A 170 31.42 6.37 13.12
C GLN A 170 29.89 6.28 13.00
N LEU A 171 29.36 5.08 12.76
CA LEU A 171 27.93 4.86 12.65
C LEU A 171 27.28 4.89 14.05
N PRO A 172 26.21 5.69 14.24
CA PRO A 172 25.44 5.64 15.48
C PRO A 172 24.82 4.25 15.69
N THR A 173 24.77 3.80 16.95
CA THR A 173 24.16 2.51 17.31
C THR A 173 22.70 2.42 16.87
N ALA A 174 21.96 3.53 16.94
CA ALA A 174 20.57 3.58 16.48
C ALA A 174 20.44 3.29 14.97
N VAL A 175 21.33 3.86 14.14
CA VAL A 175 21.35 3.62 12.69
C VAL A 175 21.65 2.15 12.38
N LEU A 176 22.63 1.56 13.07
CA LEU A 176 22.93 0.14 12.94
C LEU A 176 21.75 -0.74 13.39
N GLY A 177 21.04 -0.34 14.45
CA GLY A 177 19.84 -1.03 14.95
C GLY A 177 18.68 -0.99 13.95
N GLU A 178 18.43 0.15 13.31
CA GLU A 178 17.40 0.30 12.28
C GLU A 178 17.72 -0.56 11.04
N LEU A 179 18.97 -0.54 10.57
CA LEU A 179 19.42 -1.39 9.46
C LEU A 179 19.29 -2.88 9.78
N ALA A 180 19.70 -3.29 10.99
CA ALA A 180 19.58 -4.66 11.45
C ALA A 180 18.11 -5.12 11.48
N CYS A 181 17.25 -4.29 12.07
CA CYS A 181 15.81 -4.54 12.18
C CYS A 181 15.18 -4.71 10.78
N SER A 182 15.49 -3.80 9.85
CA SER A 182 14.97 -3.87 8.48
C SER A 182 15.34 -5.17 7.76
N ILE A 183 16.62 -5.58 7.85
CA ILE A 183 17.13 -6.78 7.18
C ILE A 183 16.55 -8.05 7.77
N VAL A 184 16.41 -8.13 9.11
CA VAL A 184 15.76 -9.26 9.78
C VAL A 184 14.30 -9.37 9.35
N LEU A 185 13.59 -8.25 9.29
CA LEU A 185 12.22 -8.21 8.77
C LEU A 185 12.16 -8.49 7.26
N GLY A 186 13.29 -8.58 6.55
CA GLY A 186 13.35 -8.83 5.10
C GLY A 186 12.68 -10.14 4.69
N ILE A 187 12.55 -11.08 5.63
CA ILE A 187 11.78 -12.32 5.47
C ILE A 187 10.32 -12.10 5.08
N PHE A 188 9.77 -10.91 5.33
CA PHE A 188 8.39 -10.55 4.99
C PHE A 188 8.25 -9.91 3.61
N TRP A 189 9.32 -9.69 2.83
CA TRP A 189 9.21 -9.02 1.52
C TRP A 189 8.45 -9.82 0.46
N ARG A 190 8.19 -11.11 0.68
CA ARG A 190 7.37 -11.92 -0.21
C ARG A 190 5.89 -11.54 -0.09
N CYS A 191 5.29 -11.11 -1.20
CA CYS A 191 3.88 -10.76 -1.31
C CYS A 191 3.11 -11.80 -2.13
N ASP A 192 2.03 -12.38 -1.58
CA ASP A 192 1.14 -13.29 -2.33
C ASP A 192 0.04 -12.51 -3.05
N LEU A 193 0.06 -12.55 -4.38
CA LEU A 193 -0.90 -11.88 -5.25
C LEU A 193 -2.30 -12.53 -5.20
N ARG A 194 -2.43 -13.77 -4.73
CA ARG A 194 -3.71 -14.50 -4.65
C ARG A 194 -4.46 -14.28 -3.34
N ARG A 195 -3.89 -13.49 -2.42
CA ARG A 195 -4.47 -13.28 -1.09
C ARG A 195 -5.96 -12.89 -1.16
N PRO A 196 -6.89 -13.65 -0.56
CA PRO A 196 -8.31 -13.33 -0.68
C PRO A 196 -8.63 -12.00 0.02
N PHE A 197 -9.68 -11.32 -0.44
CA PHE A 197 -10.24 -10.22 0.34
C PHE A 197 -11.06 -10.78 1.50
N LEU A 198 -10.87 -10.20 2.68
CA LEU A 198 -11.72 -10.52 3.81
C LEU A 198 -13.13 -10.03 3.50
N GLN A 199 -14.14 -10.88 3.71
CA GLN A 199 -15.56 -10.64 3.40
C GLN A 199 -16.22 -9.65 4.37
N MET A 200 -15.58 -8.50 4.56
CA MET A 200 -15.93 -7.48 5.53
C MET A 200 -15.26 -6.13 5.20
N LEU A 201 -16.00 -5.04 5.35
CA LEU A 201 -15.46 -3.68 5.45
C LEU A 201 -15.36 -3.29 6.93
N GLY A 202 -14.20 -2.83 7.36
CA GLY A 202 -14.01 -2.23 8.68
C GLY A 202 -14.15 -0.71 8.62
N ALA A 203 -14.54 -0.10 9.72
CA ALA A 203 -14.44 1.33 9.94
C ALA A 203 -13.91 1.59 11.35
N THR A 204 -13.15 2.66 11.53
CA THR A 204 -12.62 3.06 12.83
C THR A 204 -12.80 4.54 13.05
N ASP A 205 -12.99 4.93 14.30
CA ASP A 205 -13.04 6.33 14.70
C ASP A 205 -12.55 6.50 16.15
N ALA A 206 -12.09 7.70 16.47
CA ALA A 206 -11.77 8.13 17.81
C ALA A 206 -12.32 9.52 18.13
N SER A 207 -12.91 9.65 19.32
CA SER A 207 -13.39 10.91 19.87
C SER A 207 -12.56 11.34 21.08
N VAL A 208 -12.38 12.65 21.22
CA VAL A 208 -11.82 13.25 22.44
C VAL A 208 -12.80 13.20 23.61
N GLU A 209 -14.10 13.06 23.39
CA GLU A 209 -15.08 13.08 24.49
C GLU A 209 -15.15 11.73 25.20
N TYR A 210 -15.23 10.64 24.45
CA TYR A 210 -15.40 9.29 24.99
C TYR A 210 -14.18 8.40 24.75
N GLY A 211 -13.89 8.03 23.50
CA GLY A 211 -12.76 7.16 23.20
C GLY A 211 -12.80 6.59 21.80
N PHE A 212 -12.77 5.27 21.68
CA PHE A 212 -12.52 4.57 20.42
C PHE A 212 -13.74 3.75 20.00
N GLY A 213 -14.07 3.81 18.71
CA GLY A 213 -15.14 3.04 18.09
C GLY A 213 -14.63 2.27 16.88
N ALA A 214 -15.21 1.09 16.64
CA ALA A 214 -15.07 0.42 15.37
C ALA A 214 -16.34 -0.34 15.02
N SER A 215 -16.67 -0.32 13.74
CA SER A 215 -17.85 -0.99 13.19
C SER A 215 -17.47 -1.78 11.93
N ILE A 216 -18.24 -2.82 11.63
CA ILE A 216 -18.00 -3.70 10.48
C ILE A 216 -19.26 -3.92 9.66
N LEU A 217 -19.10 -4.02 8.35
CA LEU A 217 -20.11 -4.49 7.42
C LEU A 217 -19.63 -5.83 6.84
N LYS A 218 -20.36 -6.92 7.12
CA LYS A 218 -20.10 -8.20 6.46
C LYS A 218 -20.73 -8.18 5.07
N THR A 219 -19.95 -8.51 4.05
CA THR A 219 -20.37 -8.40 2.64
C THR A 219 -19.54 -9.33 1.77
N SER A 220 -19.91 -9.47 0.50
CA SER A 220 -19.23 -10.37 -0.44
C SER A 220 -17.81 -9.92 -0.74
N GLU A 221 -16.95 -10.87 -1.08
CA GLU A 221 -15.57 -10.60 -1.48
C GLU A 221 -15.50 -9.67 -2.71
N GLN A 222 -16.41 -9.88 -3.67
CA GLN A 222 -16.51 -9.06 -4.89
C GLN A 222 -16.78 -7.58 -4.56
N TYR A 223 -17.69 -7.31 -3.62
CA TYR A 223 -18.00 -5.95 -3.19
C TYR A 223 -16.81 -5.31 -2.47
N VAL A 224 -16.17 -6.02 -1.53
CA VAL A 224 -14.95 -5.52 -0.87
C VAL A 224 -13.85 -5.21 -1.87
N ARG A 225 -13.64 -6.09 -2.86
CA ARG A 225 -12.66 -5.90 -3.93
C ARG A 225 -12.96 -4.69 -4.79
N GLN A 226 -14.23 -4.43 -5.11
CA GLN A 226 -14.65 -3.23 -5.84
C GLN A 226 -14.28 -1.96 -5.08
N VAL A 227 -14.60 -1.92 -3.78
CA VAL A 227 -14.30 -0.78 -2.90
C VAL A 227 -12.79 -0.58 -2.73
N ALA A 228 -12.02 -1.67 -2.62
CA ALA A 228 -10.56 -1.62 -2.48
C ALA A 228 -9.82 -0.92 -3.64
N ARG A 229 -10.45 -0.82 -4.83
CA ARG A 229 -9.87 -0.16 -6.01
C ARG A 229 -9.64 1.34 -5.81
N TRP A 230 -10.36 1.94 -4.86
CA TRP A 230 -10.29 3.36 -4.51
C TRP A 230 -9.33 3.67 -3.35
N ALA A 231 -8.72 2.64 -2.75
CA ALA A 231 -7.87 2.78 -1.58
C ALA A 231 -6.60 3.61 -1.86
N GLU A 232 -6.25 4.45 -0.88
CA GLU A 232 -5.03 5.25 -0.83
C GLU A 232 -4.81 6.17 -2.06
N LYS A 233 -5.87 6.45 -2.82
CA LYS A 233 -5.85 7.39 -3.94
C LYS A 233 -5.98 8.81 -3.42
N GLN A 234 -5.15 9.69 -3.95
CA GLN A 234 -5.14 11.09 -3.52
C GLN A 234 -6.49 11.73 -3.82
N GLY A 235 -7.19 12.15 -2.76
CA GLY A 235 -8.47 12.84 -2.87
C GLY A 235 -9.71 11.96 -2.97
N ALA A 236 -9.58 10.64 -3.09
CA ALA A 236 -10.73 9.75 -3.16
C ALA A 236 -11.40 9.60 -1.78
N PHE A 237 -12.73 9.65 -1.72
CA PHE A 237 -13.49 9.44 -0.48
C PHE A 237 -14.84 8.74 -0.71
N ILE A 238 -15.37 8.16 0.37
CA ILE A 238 -16.62 7.39 0.36
C ILE A 238 -17.82 8.21 0.83
N LEU A 239 -18.96 8.03 0.16
CA LEU A 239 -20.28 8.53 0.55
C LEU A 239 -21.26 7.37 0.75
N MET A 240 -22.12 7.45 1.77
CA MET A 240 -23.21 6.51 2.06
C MET A 240 -24.54 7.28 2.18
N ASP A 241 -25.25 7.14 3.31
CA ASP A 241 -26.52 7.76 3.65
C ASP A 241 -26.42 8.68 4.89
N GLY A 242 -25.20 9.05 5.31
CA GLY A 242 -24.93 9.93 6.45
C GLY A 242 -25.36 11.39 6.26
N GLY A 243 -26.00 11.70 5.12
CA GLY A 243 -26.53 13.03 4.83
C GLY A 243 -25.46 14.04 4.42
N CYS A 244 -24.23 13.60 4.13
CA CYS A 244 -23.25 14.45 3.47
C CYS A 244 -23.77 14.72 2.05
N ALA A 245 -24.26 15.95 1.82
CA ALA A 245 -24.56 16.39 0.46
C ALA A 245 -23.28 16.24 -0.37
N PRO A 246 -23.36 15.94 -1.69
CA PRO A 246 -22.21 16.04 -2.61
C PRO A 246 -21.63 17.46 -2.73
N ALA A 247 -21.89 18.34 -1.77
CA ALA A 247 -21.81 19.78 -1.86
C ALA A 247 -20.42 20.25 -2.27
N GLU A 248 -20.47 21.27 -3.12
CA GLU A 248 -19.42 22.01 -3.82
C GLU A 248 -18.20 22.44 -2.98
N GLN A 249 -18.20 22.20 -1.66
CA GLN A 249 -17.08 22.43 -0.73
C GLN A 249 -16.09 21.26 -0.62
N LEU A 250 -16.49 20.01 -0.91
CA LEU A 250 -15.57 18.86 -1.04
C LEU A 250 -15.00 18.73 -2.45
N CYS A 251 -15.65 19.34 -3.45
CA CYS A 251 -15.26 19.34 -4.87
C CYS A 251 -13.88 19.95 -5.17
N ARG A 252 -13.21 20.56 -4.19
CA ARG A 252 -11.81 21.01 -4.34
C ARG A 252 -10.77 19.92 -4.10
N SER A 253 -11.14 18.72 -3.62
CA SER A 253 -10.17 17.76 -3.06
C SER A 253 -10.19 16.32 -3.60
N GLY A 254 -11.14 15.87 -4.43
CA GLY A 254 -11.01 14.60 -5.20
C GLY A 254 -12.31 13.85 -5.52
N GLU A 255 -12.20 12.59 -5.92
CA GLU A 255 -13.29 11.76 -6.49
C GLU A 255 -14.17 11.11 -5.41
N ALA A 256 -15.49 11.34 -5.46
CA ALA A 256 -16.44 10.78 -4.52
C ALA A 256 -16.99 9.43 -5.01
N HIS A 257 -16.95 8.41 -4.16
CA HIS A 257 -17.48 7.08 -4.47
C HIS A 257 -18.63 6.72 -3.55
N ARG A 258 -19.79 6.40 -4.14
CA ARG A 258 -20.97 5.99 -3.38
C ARG A 258 -20.93 4.50 -3.08
N LEU A 259 -21.06 4.15 -1.81
CA LEU A 259 -21.28 2.76 -1.39
C LEU A 259 -22.77 2.42 -1.47
N GLU A 260 -23.07 1.22 -1.92
CA GLU A 260 -24.40 0.61 -1.87
C GLU A 260 -24.66 -0.01 -0.48
N ALA A 261 -24.36 0.75 0.57
CA ALA A 261 -24.57 0.35 1.96
C ALA A 261 -24.98 1.58 2.77
N SER A 262 -25.88 1.35 3.74
CA SER A 262 -26.24 2.37 4.72
C SER A 262 -25.33 2.31 5.94
N LEU A 263 -25.26 3.40 6.70
CA LEU A 263 -24.65 3.41 8.02
C LEU A 263 -25.27 2.32 8.90
N ASN A 264 -26.58 2.10 8.82
CA ASN A 264 -27.29 1.11 9.65
C ASN A 264 -26.95 -0.35 9.31
N ASP A 265 -26.34 -0.63 8.16
CA ASP A 265 -25.88 -1.97 7.82
C ASP A 265 -24.61 -2.37 8.58
N PHE A 266 -23.89 -1.40 9.14
CA PHE A 266 -22.70 -1.65 9.96
C PHE A 266 -23.08 -2.07 11.38
N SER A 267 -22.35 -3.07 11.89
CA SER A 267 -22.45 -3.56 13.26
C SER A 267 -21.26 -3.13 14.10
N ASP A 268 -21.53 -2.58 15.29
CA ASP A 268 -20.47 -2.13 16.20
C ASP A 268 -19.70 -3.32 16.77
N VAL A 269 -18.38 -3.27 16.65
CA VAL A 269 -17.47 -4.30 17.17
C VAL A 269 -17.02 -3.96 18.58
N PHE A 270 -16.63 -2.71 18.80
CA PHE A 270 -16.28 -2.21 20.12
C PHE A 270 -16.55 -0.72 20.25
N SER A 271 -16.75 -0.31 21.50
CA SER A 271 -16.79 1.07 21.96
C SER A 271 -16.04 1.09 23.29
N VAL A 272 -14.89 1.76 23.33
CA VAL A 272 -13.93 1.69 24.45
C VAL A 272 -13.58 3.10 24.90
N ARG A 273 -13.83 3.41 26.17
CA ARG A 273 -13.46 4.70 26.76
C ARG A 273 -11.94 4.89 26.77
N ARG A 274 -11.47 6.07 26.37
CA ARG A 274 -10.04 6.41 26.45
C ARG A 274 -9.60 6.55 27.90
N LYS A 275 -8.37 6.12 28.18
CA LYS A 275 -7.76 6.24 29.52
C LYS A 275 -6.89 7.49 29.68
N HIS A 276 -6.29 7.96 28.58
CA HIS A 276 -5.32 9.05 28.61
C HIS A 276 -5.68 10.10 27.55
N PRO A 277 -5.43 11.39 27.83
CA PRO A 277 -5.57 12.44 26.84
C PRO A 277 -4.43 12.33 25.81
N ALA A 278 -4.76 12.56 24.54
CA ALA A 278 -3.81 12.68 23.45
C ALA A 278 -4.41 13.51 22.32
N HIS A 279 -3.56 13.95 21.38
CA HIS A 279 -4.00 14.63 20.16
C HIS A 279 -4.89 13.71 19.31
N ILE A 280 -5.87 14.26 18.62
CA ILE A 280 -6.86 13.51 17.82
C ILE A 280 -6.21 12.52 16.84
N ASN A 281 -5.24 12.96 16.04
CA ASN A 281 -4.47 12.08 15.14
C ASN A 281 -3.84 10.84 15.81
N VAL A 282 -3.41 10.97 17.08
CA VAL A 282 -2.86 9.84 17.84
C VAL A 282 -3.99 8.91 18.30
N LEU A 283 -5.14 9.47 18.68
CA LEU A 283 -6.31 8.70 19.09
C LEU A 283 -6.90 7.89 17.92
N GLU A 284 -7.00 8.49 16.73
CA GLU A 284 -7.45 7.82 15.51
C GLU A 284 -6.54 6.64 15.16
N GLY A 285 -5.22 6.85 15.22
CA GLY A 285 -4.25 5.77 15.05
C GLY A 285 -4.35 4.68 16.14
N GLU A 286 -4.63 5.03 17.40
CA GLU A 286 -4.87 4.03 18.45
C GLU A 286 -6.17 3.24 18.24
N ALA A 287 -7.26 3.88 17.79
CA ALA A 287 -8.49 3.19 17.39
C ALA A 287 -8.21 2.17 16.27
N PHE A 288 -7.43 2.58 15.27
CA PHE A 288 -6.99 1.71 14.20
C PHE A 288 -6.18 0.50 14.70
N ILE A 289 -5.23 0.73 15.61
CA ILE A 289 -4.45 -0.36 16.23
C ILE A 289 -5.35 -1.30 17.05
N LEU A 290 -6.34 -0.77 17.79
CA LEU A 290 -7.31 -1.59 18.52
C LEU A 290 -8.14 -2.46 17.56
N PHE A 291 -8.53 -1.91 16.42
CA PHE A 291 -9.23 -2.67 15.36
C PHE A 291 -8.38 -3.80 14.80
N LEU A 292 -7.11 -3.55 14.44
CA LEU A 292 -6.20 -4.62 13.98
C LEU A 292 -6.01 -5.70 15.05
N ARG A 293 -5.85 -5.31 16.32
CA ARG A 293 -5.74 -6.29 17.42
C ARG A 293 -6.99 -7.12 17.57
N TRP A 294 -8.18 -6.51 17.45
CA TRP A 294 -9.44 -7.25 17.46
C TRP A 294 -9.52 -8.22 16.27
N LEU A 295 -9.18 -7.74 15.07
CA LEU A 295 -9.21 -8.54 13.85
C LEU A 295 -8.35 -9.80 13.99
N LEU A 296 -7.13 -9.65 14.51
CA LEU A 296 -6.16 -10.72 14.67
C LEU A 296 -6.48 -11.73 15.79
N ARG A 297 -7.50 -11.48 16.63
CA ARG A 297 -7.98 -12.48 17.61
C ARG A 297 -8.56 -13.72 16.94
N SER A 298 -9.01 -13.59 15.69
CA SER A 298 -9.49 -14.71 14.90
C SER A 298 -8.45 -15.09 13.85
N ARG A 299 -7.94 -16.32 13.93
CA ARG A 299 -7.02 -16.87 12.90
C ARG A 299 -7.66 -16.90 11.50
N LYS A 300 -8.99 -16.94 11.42
CA LYS A 300 -9.71 -16.90 10.13
C LYS A 300 -9.53 -15.58 9.37
N HIS A 301 -9.08 -14.52 10.04
CA HIS A 301 -8.83 -13.22 9.41
C HIS A 301 -7.37 -13.02 8.99
N HIS A 302 -6.48 -13.98 9.27
CA HIS A 302 -5.06 -13.89 8.90
C HIS A 302 -4.89 -14.17 7.40
N SER A 303 -3.82 -13.67 6.78
CA SER A 303 -3.55 -13.84 5.34
C SER A 303 -4.68 -13.35 4.44
N HIS A 304 -5.21 -12.15 4.72
CA HIS A 304 -6.26 -11.51 3.93
C HIS A 304 -5.91 -10.07 3.54
N ARG A 305 -6.54 -9.60 2.46
CA ARG A 305 -6.66 -8.18 2.14
C ARG A 305 -7.83 -7.60 2.92
N VAL A 306 -7.64 -6.47 3.59
CA VAL A 306 -8.61 -5.90 4.50
C VAL A 306 -8.85 -4.44 4.13
N VAL A 307 -10.11 -4.10 3.86
CA VAL A 307 -10.51 -2.72 3.57
C VAL A 307 -11.00 -2.06 4.85
N ILE A 308 -10.45 -0.89 5.16
CA ILE A 308 -10.77 -0.14 6.36
C ILE A 308 -11.04 1.32 6.01
N LEU A 309 -12.20 1.80 6.45
CA LEU A 309 -12.62 3.18 6.35
C LEU A 309 -12.06 3.97 7.54
N VAL A 310 -11.43 5.11 7.24
CA VAL A 310 -10.86 6.03 8.23
C VAL A 310 -11.28 7.46 7.88
N ASP A 311 -11.52 8.30 8.87
CA ASP A 311 -11.93 9.70 8.69
C ASP A 311 -10.79 10.72 8.82
N SER A 312 -9.61 10.22 9.13
CA SER A 312 -8.40 11.03 9.26
C SER A 312 -7.53 10.97 8.02
N ALA A 313 -7.54 12.04 7.23
CA ALA A 313 -6.62 12.19 6.11
C ALA A 313 -5.13 12.16 6.55
N VAL A 314 -4.83 12.63 7.77
CA VAL A 314 -3.48 12.62 8.32
C VAL A 314 -3.03 11.19 8.63
N TRP A 315 -3.87 10.42 9.32
CA TRP A 315 -3.57 9.01 9.59
C TRP A 315 -3.50 8.20 8.29
N LEU A 316 -4.47 8.39 7.38
CA LEU A 316 -4.50 7.75 6.07
C LEU A 316 -3.20 7.98 5.30
N GLY A 317 -2.77 9.24 5.16
CA GLY A 317 -1.54 9.57 4.45
C GLY A 317 -0.28 9.00 5.12
N ALA A 318 -0.22 8.99 6.44
CA ALA A 318 0.90 8.42 7.19
C ALA A 318 0.96 6.88 7.07
N ALA A 319 -0.20 6.22 7.13
CA ALA A 319 -0.33 4.76 7.02
C ALA A 319 -0.08 4.26 5.60
N ALA A 320 -0.64 4.91 4.58
CA ALA A 320 -0.41 4.60 3.16
C ALA A 320 1.06 4.80 2.75
N LYS A 321 1.73 5.81 3.34
CA LYS A 321 3.18 6.00 3.18
C LYS A 321 4.00 4.98 3.98
N GLY A 322 3.42 4.37 5.02
CA GLY A 322 4.08 3.42 5.91
C GLY A 322 5.06 4.04 6.90
N ARG A 323 5.21 5.37 6.94
CA ARG A 323 6.10 6.09 7.88
C ARG A 323 5.65 7.53 8.12
N SER A 324 6.08 8.10 9.25
CA SER A 324 5.87 9.51 9.59
C SER A 324 7.11 10.09 10.27
N SER A 325 7.36 11.40 10.13
CA SER A 325 8.36 12.14 10.91
C SER A 325 7.84 12.59 12.28
N SER A 326 6.56 12.35 12.57
CA SER A 326 5.90 12.75 13.82
C SER A 326 5.79 11.58 14.81
N GLN A 327 5.16 11.83 15.96
CA GLN A 327 4.84 10.82 16.98
C GLN A 327 3.97 9.66 16.44
N LEU A 328 3.32 9.83 15.29
CA LEU A 328 2.56 8.77 14.61
C LEU A 328 3.43 7.58 14.21
N ASN A 329 4.74 7.77 14.01
CA ASN A 329 5.62 6.66 13.61
C ASN A 329 5.64 5.53 14.65
N ARG A 330 5.45 5.84 15.94
CA ARG A 330 5.30 4.84 16.99
C ARG A 330 4.07 3.95 16.78
N LEU A 331 2.96 4.52 16.31
CA LEU A 331 1.75 3.77 15.97
C LEU A 331 1.93 2.99 14.67
N LEU A 332 2.59 3.57 13.67
CA LEU A 332 2.91 2.89 12.41
C LEU A 332 3.81 1.66 12.64
N ARG A 333 4.77 1.71 13.57
CA ARG A 333 5.55 0.53 13.98
C ARG A 333 4.68 -0.58 14.58
N ARG A 334 3.68 -0.22 15.39
CA ARG A 334 2.70 -1.18 15.94
C ARG A 334 1.80 -1.74 14.84
N MET A 335 1.36 -0.91 13.91
CA MET A 335 0.60 -1.33 12.73
C MET A 335 1.43 -2.33 11.92
N ALA A 336 2.68 -2.00 11.59
CA ALA A 336 3.58 -2.86 10.84
C ALA A 336 3.78 -4.23 11.49
N ALA A 337 3.99 -4.25 12.81
CA ALA A 337 4.11 -5.51 13.55
C ALA A 337 2.84 -6.36 13.46
N LEU A 338 1.66 -5.76 13.61
CA LEU A 338 0.38 -6.48 13.53
C LEU A 338 0.08 -6.96 12.11
N THR A 339 0.32 -6.13 11.09
CA THR A 339 0.09 -6.51 9.69
C THR A 339 1.03 -7.62 9.24
N MET A 340 2.31 -7.56 9.60
CA MET A 340 3.26 -8.66 9.30
C MET A 340 2.92 -9.93 10.07
N ALA A 341 2.58 -9.83 11.37
CA ALA A 341 2.24 -11.00 12.17
C ALA A 341 0.94 -11.70 11.71
N GLY A 342 -0.02 -10.94 11.19
CA GLY A 342 -1.28 -11.45 10.66
C GLY A 342 -1.29 -11.69 9.15
N ASP A 343 -0.17 -11.43 8.48
CA ASP A 343 -0.06 -11.46 7.02
C ASP A 343 -1.17 -10.64 6.31
N LEU A 344 -1.45 -9.45 6.83
CA LEU A 344 -2.53 -8.59 6.35
C LEU A 344 -2.03 -7.59 5.31
N GLN A 345 -2.79 -7.44 4.21
CA GLN A 345 -2.64 -6.32 3.28
C GLN A 345 -3.78 -5.33 3.50
N LEU A 346 -3.44 -4.10 3.88
CA LEU A 346 -4.43 -3.08 4.21
C LEU A 346 -4.78 -2.25 2.98
N HIS A 347 -6.06 -1.92 2.85
CA HIS A 347 -6.59 -0.98 1.88
C HIS A 347 -7.36 0.09 2.65
N LEU A 348 -6.79 1.29 2.75
CA LEU A 348 -7.36 2.38 3.53
C LEU A 348 -8.09 3.36 2.64
N ILE A 349 -9.31 3.75 3.03
CA ILE A 349 -10.12 4.70 2.26
C ILE A 349 -10.65 5.77 3.19
N LEU A 350 -10.61 7.02 2.72
CA LEU A 350 -11.16 8.16 3.45
C LEU A 350 -12.69 8.07 3.48
N VAL A 351 -13.29 8.27 4.65
CA VAL A 351 -14.72 8.47 4.81
C VAL A 351 -14.96 9.77 5.58
N PRO A 352 -15.80 10.71 5.11
CA PRO A 352 -16.14 11.90 5.90
C PRO A 352 -16.75 11.51 7.25
N SER A 353 -16.53 12.31 8.29
CA SER A 353 -17.00 11.98 9.65
C SER A 353 -18.52 11.77 9.74
N GLN A 354 -19.34 12.51 8.97
CA GLN A 354 -20.80 12.30 8.92
C GLN A 354 -21.19 10.95 8.29
N GLU A 355 -20.32 10.44 7.41
CA GLU A 355 -20.47 9.16 6.74
C GLU A 355 -19.72 8.04 7.50
N ASN A 356 -19.07 8.31 8.64
CA ASN A 356 -18.31 7.29 9.36
C ASN A 356 -19.25 6.45 10.25
N PRO A 357 -19.41 5.13 10.00
CA PRO A 357 -20.28 4.31 10.83
C PRO A 357 -19.76 4.13 12.27
N SER A 358 -18.48 4.46 12.51
CA SER A 358 -17.84 4.35 13.82
C SER A 358 -17.99 5.59 14.71
N ASP A 359 -18.61 6.68 14.24
CA ASP A 359 -18.83 7.92 15.02
C ASP A 359 -19.71 7.69 16.27
N ALA A 360 -20.78 6.92 16.11
CA ALA A 360 -21.65 6.55 17.22
C ALA A 360 -20.87 5.78 18.31
N PRO A 361 -20.20 4.64 18.01
CA PRO A 361 -19.47 3.91 19.03
C PRO A 361 -18.27 4.67 19.59
N SER A 362 -17.60 5.55 18.84
CA SER A 362 -16.46 6.34 19.35
C SER A 362 -16.89 7.40 20.37
N SER A 363 -18.12 7.91 20.25
CA SER A 363 -18.79 8.82 21.20
C SER A 363 -19.51 8.09 22.35
N GLY A 364 -19.40 6.76 22.43
CA GLY A 364 -20.00 5.95 23.49
C GLY A 364 -21.47 5.59 23.26
N ARG A 365 -22.03 5.95 22.11
CA ARG A 365 -23.40 5.60 21.69
C ARG A 365 -23.36 4.26 20.97
N ARG A 366 -24.02 3.23 21.50
CA ARG A 366 -24.13 1.94 20.78
C ARG A 366 -25.32 1.96 19.83
N ARG A 367 -25.09 1.55 18.59
CA ARG A 367 -26.19 1.29 17.64
C ARG A 367 -26.98 0.09 18.17
N LYS A 368 -28.31 0.22 18.22
CA LYS A 368 -29.18 -0.94 18.48
C LYS A 368 -28.98 -1.91 17.32
N ARG A 369 -28.69 -3.19 17.61
CA ARG A 369 -28.74 -4.23 16.58
C ARG A 369 -30.11 -4.16 15.92
N SER A 370 -30.17 -3.88 14.62
CA SER A 370 -31.40 -4.18 13.87
C SER A 370 -31.62 -5.69 14.00
N ALA A 371 -32.79 -6.06 14.51
CA ALA A 371 -33.22 -7.45 14.45
C ALA A 371 -33.44 -7.75 12.96
N LYS A 372 -32.41 -8.23 12.25
CA LYS A 372 -32.63 -8.85 10.95
C LYS A 372 -33.38 -10.15 11.23
N GLU A 373 -34.65 -10.13 10.87
CA GLU A 373 -35.56 -11.27 10.83
C GLU A 373 -34.84 -12.46 10.18
N THR A 374 -34.71 -13.53 10.94
CA THR A 374 -34.48 -14.87 10.42
C THR A 374 -35.63 -15.24 9.49
N CYS A 375 -35.36 -15.31 8.19
CA CYS A 375 -36.10 -16.15 7.25
C CYS A 375 -35.20 -17.29 6.82
#